data_AF-A0A925RPN4-F1
#
_entry.id   AF-A0A925RPN4-F1
#
_cell.length_a   1.000
_cell.length_b   1.000
_cell.length_c   1.000
_cell.angle_alpha   90.00
_cell.angle_beta   90.00
_cell.angle_gamma   90.00
#
_symmetry.space_group_name_H-M   'P 1'
#
loop_
_entity.id
_entity.type
_entity.pdbx_description
1 polymer ?
#
loop_
_entity_poly.entity_id
_entity_poly.type
_entity_poly.pdbx_seq_one_letter_code
_entity_poly.pdbx_strand_id
1 'polypeptide(L)' 'MQEQAQSRTTRPEDANEISFGKLDDKGMAMPHLLDIQTRAFEALLQLDAASHDREDIGLERVFKDLFPITDVHE' A
#
# COMPACT_ATOMS: atom_id res chain seq x y z
N MET A 1 5.84 -19.56 9.14
CA MET A 1 5.01 -18.34 9.23
C MET A 1 4.81 -17.85 7.83
N GLN A 2 3.71 -18.25 7.19
CA GLN A 2 3.29 -17.77 5.89
C GLN A 2 1.86 -17.24 6.05
N GLU A 3 1.71 -16.01 5.57
CA GLU A 3 0.62 -15.09 5.81
C GLU A 3 -0.70 -15.68 5.28
N GLN A 4 -1.74 -15.46 6.08
CA GLN A 4 -2.97 -16.21 6.02
C GLN A 4 -3.80 -15.85 4.78
N ALA A 5 -4.45 -16.88 4.26
CA ALA A 5 -5.37 -16.87 3.14
C ALA A 5 -6.26 -15.62 3.08
N GLN A 6 -6.29 -15.00 1.89
CA GLN A 6 -7.34 -14.05 1.53
C GLN A 6 -8.66 -14.83 1.46
N SER A 7 -9.42 -14.76 2.55
CA SER A 7 -10.75 -15.33 2.68
C SER A 7 -11.64 -14.76 1.59
N ARG A 8 -12.07 -15.63 0.68
CA ARG A 8 -13.13 -15.37 -0.29
C ARG A 8 -14.41 -15.13 0.51
N THR A 9 -14.71 -13.88 0.85
CA THR A 9 -16.00 -13.50 1.42
C THR A 9 -17.06 -13.71 0.34
N THR A 10 -17.63 -14.92 0.30
CA THR A 10 -18.89 -15.15 -0.41
C THR A 10 -19.97 -14.45 0.40
N ARG A 11 -20.63 -13.45 -0.18
CA ARG A 11 -21.77 -12.81 0.46
C ARG A 11 -22.93 -13.81 0.46
N PRO A 12 -23.75 -13.87 1.53
CA PRO A 12 -24.78 -14.89 1.68
C PRO A 12 -25.91 -14.82 0.62
N GLU A 13 -25.94 -13.78 -0.22
CA GLU A 13 -26.88 -13.61 -1.33
C GLU A 13 -26.47 -14.27 -2.67
N ASP A 14 -25.24 -14.78 -2.81
CA ASP A 14 -24.73 -15.32 -4.09
C ASP A 14 -25.14 -16.78 -4.37
N ALA A 15 -26.34 -17.17 -3.95
CA ALA A 15 -26.86 -18.52 -4.13
C ALA A 15 -27.55 -18.72 -5.50
N ASN A 16 -26.90 -18.39 -6.62
CA ASN A 16 -27.13 -18.98 -7.97
C ASN A 16 -26.23 -18.39 -9.08
N GLU A 17 -24.94 -18.16 -8.84
CA GLU A 17 -24.06 -17.68 -9.90
C GLU A 17 -23.60 -18.84 -10.81
N ILE A 18 -24.00 -18.80 -12.09
CA ILE A 18 -23.53 -19.75 -13.12
C ILE A 18 -22.41 -19.09 -13.91
N SER A 19 -21.19 -19.63 -13.79
CA SER A 19 -20.05 -19.23 -14.62
C SER A 19 -20.01 -20.02 -15.93
N PHE A 20 -19.81 -19.32 -17.05
CA PHE A 20 -19.66 -19.91 -18.39
C PHE A 20 -18.20 -19.89 -18.89
N GLY A 21 -17.25 -19.60 -17.99
CA GLY A 21 -15.82 -19.57 -18.30
C GLY A 21 -15.34 -20.94 -18.79
N LYS A 22 -14.75 -20.97 -19.99
CA LYS A 22 -14.16 -22.19 -20.59
C LYS A 22 -12.68 -22.38 -20.25
N LEU A 23 -12.04 -21.32 -19.75
CA LEU A 23 -10.66 -21.31 -19.36
C LEU A 23 -10.59 -21.56 -17.85
N ASP A 24 -9.66 -22.42 -17.43
CA ASP A 24 -9.36 -22.60 -16.01
C ASP A 24 -8.99 -21.25 -15.38
N ASP A 25 -9.56 -20.93 -14.22
CA ASP A 25 -9.24 -19.74 -13.41
C ASP A 25 -7.77 -19.70 -12.92
N LYS A 26 -6.92 -20.61 -13.40
CA LYS A 26 -5.49 -20.74 -13.10
C LYS A 26 -4.62 -19.69 -13.79
N GLY A 27 -5.18 -18.52 -14.08
CA GLY A 27 -4.41 -17.35 -14.47
C GLY A 27 -3.56 -16.83 -13.30
N MET A 28 -2.91 -15.69 -13.50
CA MET A 28 -2.30 -14.97 -12.39
C MET A 28 -3.41 -14.58 -11.40
N ALA A 29 -3.17 -14.84 -10.10
CA ALA A 29 -4.09 -14.40 -9.07
C ALA A 29 -4.28 -12.89 -9.15
N MET A 30 -5.51 -12.42 -8.92
CA MET A 30 -5.79 -10.99 -8.90
C MET A 30 -4.88 -10.33 -7.85
N PRO A 31 -4.04 -9.36 -8.23
CA PRO A 31 -3.22 -8.65 -7.26
C PRO A 31 -4.12 -7.85 -6.33
N HIS A 32 -3.65 -7.56 -5.13
CA HIS A 32 -4.41 -6.73 -4.23
C HIS A 32 -4.42 -5.29 -4.76
N LEU A 33 -5.62 -4.81 -5.10
CA LEU A 33 -5.81 -3.61 -5.91
C LEU A 33 -5.30 -2.33 -5.23
N LEU A 34 -5.06 -2.37 -3.93
CA LEU A 34 -4.58 -1.24 -3.13
C LEU A 34 -3.09 -1.34 -2.78
N ASP A 35 -2.38 -2.37 -3.24
CA ASP A 35 -0.97 -2.60 -2.86
C ASP A 35 -0.08 -1.41 -3.15
N ILE A 36 -0.24 -0.80 -4.33
CA ILE A 36 0.55 0.37 -4.73
C ILE A 36 0.23 1.55 -3.82
N GLN A 37 -1.06 1.76 -3.54
CA GLN A 37 -1.53 2.90 -2.76
C GLN A 37 -1.06 2.80 -1.30
N THR A 38 -1.18 1.62 -0.69
CA THR A 38 -0.74 1.35 0.68
C THR A 38 0.77 1.50 0.80
N ARG A 39 1.54 0.88 -0.10
CA ARG A 39 3.01 0.95 -0.07
C ARG A 39 3.53 2.37 -0.28
N ALA A 40 2.92 3.13 -1.19
CA ALA A 40 3.30 4.53 -1.41
C ALA A 40 3.06 5.39 -0.17
N PHE A 41 1.96 5.16 0.55
CA PHE A 41 1.66 5.88 1.78
C PHE A 41 2.59 5.48 2.94
N GLU A 42 2.88 4.19 3.09
CA GLU A 42 3.86 3.69 4.06
C GLU A 42 5.26 4.29 3.81
N ALA A 43 5.71 4.32 2.56
CA ALA A 43 6.99 4.91 2.18
C ALA A 43 7.04 6.43 2.41
N LEU A 44 5.91 7.13 2.26
CA LEU A 44 5.80 8.56 2.56
C LEU A 44 5.99 8.83 4.06
N LEU A 45 5.40 8.00 4.93
CA LEU A 45 5.38 8.20 6.37
C LEU A 45 6.59 7.64 7.12
N GLN A 46 7.11 6.47 6.69
CA GLN A 46 8.21 5.74 7.35
C GLN A 46 7.99 5.51 8.86
N LEU A 47 6.78 5.08 9.25
CA LEU A 47 6.40 4.95 10.67
C LEU A 47 7.28 3.98 11.47
N ASP A 48 7.76 2.92 10.83
CA ASP A 48 8.55 1.86 11.46
C ASP A 48 10.06 2.16 11.53
N ALA A 49 10.53 3.23 10.88
CA ALA A 49 11.92 3.63 10.91
C ALA A 49 12.19 4.63 12.05
N ALA A 50 13.18 4.31 12.89
CA ALA A 50 13.70 5.27 13.86
C ALA A 50 14.22 6.51 13.12
N SER A 51 14.11 7.71 13.72
CA SER A 51 14.39 8.97 13.02
C SER A 51 15.77 9.06 12.35
N HIS A 52 16.77 8.31 12.84
CA HIS A 52 18.12 8.28 12.28
C HIS A 52 18.30 7.29 11.12
N ASP A 53 17.39 6.32 10.99
CA ASP A 53 17.38 5.30 9.92
C ASP A 53 16.38 5.67 8.80
N ARG A 54 15.73 6.83 8.89
CA ARG A 54 14.78 7.32 7.90
C ARG A 54 15.47 7.64 6.59
N GLU A 55 14.95 7.08 5.50
CA GLU A 55 15.44 7.38 4.16
C GLU A 55 15.07 8.80 3.76
N ASP A 56 15.92 9.44 2.95
CA ASP A 56 15.73 10.81 2.46
C ASP A 56 14.68 10.91 1.33
N ILE A 57 13.47 10.44 1.64
CA ILE A 57 12.30 10.41 0.76
C ILE A 57 11.06 10.85 1.55
N GLY A 58 9.95 11.09 0.84
CA GLY A 58 8.67 11.40 1.48
C GLY A 58 8.75 12.63 2.40
N LEU A 59 8.26 12.49 3.63
CA LEU A 59 8.22 13.60 4.59
C LEU A 59 9.59 14.03 5.09
N GLU A 60 10.53 13.10 5.27
CA GLU A 60 11.89 13.42 5.77
C GLU A 60 12.61 14.39 4.83
N ARG A 61 12.52 14.12 3.51
CA ARG A 61 13.08 15.00 2.49
C ARG A 61 12.41 16.37 2.47
N VAL A 62 11.09 16.41 2.55
CA VAL A 62 10.33 17.68 2.59
C VAL A 62 10.75 18.51 3.80
N PHE A 63 10.99 17.88 4.96
CA PHE A 63 11.48 18.59 6.13
C PHE A 63 12.91 19.11 5.95
N LYS A 64 13.84 18.34 5.39
CA LYS A 64 15.20 18.82 5.10
C LYS A 64 15.24 19.94 4.06
N ASP A 65 14.35 19.89 3.08
CA ASP A 65 14.27 20.90 2.02
C ASP A 65 13.66 22.22 2.53
N LEU A 66 12.76 22.15 3.52
CA LEU A 66 12.08 23.34 4.07
C LEU A 66 12.76 23.94 5.31
N PHE A 67 13.57 23.16 6.04
CA PHE A 67 14.26 23.63 7.25
C PHE A 67 15.77 23.78 7.03
N PRO A 68 16.41 24.76 7.70
CA PRO A 68 15.81 25.75 8.61
C PRO A 68 15.10 26.87 7.84
N ILE A 69 13.90 27.24 8.30
CA ILE A 69 13.20 28.42 7.79
C ILE A 69 14.02 29.63 8.24
N THR A 70 14.77 30.22 7.32
CA THR A 70 15.42 31.52 7.54
C THR A 70 14.36 32.61 7.48
N ASP A 71 14.41 33.54 8.43
CA ASP A 71 13.54 34.72 8.42
C ASP A 71 13.70 35.44 7.08
N VAL A 72 12.57 35.71 6.41
CA VAL A 72 12.54 36.38 5.11
C VAL A 72 12.74 37.89 5.27
N HIS A 73 12.93 38.37 6.51
CA HIS A 73 13.28 39.73 6.85
C HIS A 73 14.78 39.88 7.14
N GLU A 74 15.57 40.11 6.08
CA GLU A 74 16.80 40.90 6.15
C GLU A 74 16.71 42.06 5.15
#